data_AF-A0A1Y0MP63-F1
#
_entry.id   AF-A0A1Y0MP63-F1
#
_cell.length_a   1.000
_cell.length_b   1.000
_cell.length_c   1.000
_cell.angle_alpha   90.00
_cell.angle_beta   90.00
_cell.angle_gamma   90.00
#
_symmetry.space_group_name_H-M   'P 1'
#
loop_
_entity.id
_entity.type
_entity.pdbx_description
1 polymer ?
#
loop_
_entity_poly.entity_id
_entity_poly.type
_entity_poly.pdbx_seq_one_letter_code
_entity_poly.pdbx_strand_id
1 'polypeptide(L)'
;MQRIALFALVVFTLFSCEDIQDNNAIIQGNANDVFLKGGAVATRFDDGTVVIAGATDSEELNITLTSAAIGTYTFGPGSSNGAVYTDGSGESYSTSTALGNGEAIISESNSTDNTISGTFTFNAHTFALQDTLNFSRGVFFKVPVIGGTGLADDPGVAQGMSATINGAAFEAVTVEGQNITGFIVINGSEGTQSISLRFPNLVGPGDYDLALGEFEATYGLDGVASAATSGTLTIISNNTGTGEIQGTFSIAGDGFEITDGAFAVIY
;
A
#
# COMPACT_ATOMS: atom_id res chain seq x y z
N MET A 1 -24.19 -60.51 29.12
CA MET A 1 -24.65 -59.10 29.21
C MET A 1 -23.50 -58.11 29.47
N GLN A 2 -22.47 -58.47 30.25
CA GLN A 2 -21.32 -57.60 30.57
C GLN A 2 -20.45 -57.18 29.36
N ARG A 3 -20.34 -58.02 28.32
CA ARG A 3 -19.57 -57.72 27.09
C ARG A 3 -20.28 -56.76 26.12
N ILE A 4 -21.61 -56.68 26.17
CA ILE A 4 -22.40 -55.75 25.34
C ILE A 4 -22.39 -54.36 25.97
N ALA A 5 -22.40 -54.27 27.30
CA ALA A 5 -22.27 -53.02 28.03
C ALA A 5 -20.91 -52.34 27.79
N LEU A 6 -19.81 -53.11 27.65
CA LEU A 6 -18.50 -52.56 27.29
C LEU A 6 -18.46 -52.00 25.87
N PHE A 7 -19.15 -52.64 24.93
CA PHE A 7 -19.20 -52.17 23.54
C PHE A 7 -20.04 -50.88 23.39
N ALA A 8 -21.11 -50.72 24.19
CA ALA A 8 -21.93 -49.51 24.19
C ALA A 8 -21.19 -48.27 24.77
N LEU A 9 -20.26 -48.47 25.71
CA LEU A 9 -19.49 -47.38 26.30
C LEU A 9 -18.39 -46.85 25.35
N VAL A 10 -17.85 -47.71 24.48
CA VAL A 10 -16.79 -47.35 23.51
C VAL A 10 -17.34 -46.57 22.31
N VAL A 11 -18.62 -46.74 21.96
CA VAL A 11 -19.24 -46.02 20.84
C VAL A 11 -19.58 -44.56 21.20
N PHE A 12 -19.79 -44.24 22.48
CA PHE A 12 -20.09 -42.87 22.93
C PHE A 12 -18.87 -41.93 22.96
N THR A 13 -17.64 -42.46 22.97
CA THR A 13 -16.42 -41.62 22.97
C THR A 13 -15.98 -41.18 21.58
N LEU A 14 -16.60 -41.68 20.51
CA LEU A 14 -16.21 -41.37 19.13
C LEU A 14 -16.95 -40.18 18.50
N PHE A 15 -17.86 -39.52 19.23
CA PHE A 15 -18.64 -38.37 18.74
C PHE A 15 -18.25 -37.02 19.35
N SER A 16 -17.15 -36.94 20.10
CA SER A 16 -16.62 -35.65 20.58
C SER A 16 -15.79 -34.99 19.48
N CYS A 17 -16.45 -34.63 18.38
CA CYS A 17 -15.93 -33.62 17.46
C CYS A 17 -16.26 -32.27 18.12
N GLU A 18 -15.38 -31.78 19.00
CA GLU A 18 -15.49 -30.41 19.49
C GLU A 18 -15.28 -29.49 18.28
N ASP A 19 -16.32 -28.72 17.92
CA ASP A 19 -16.19 -27.54 17.06
C ASP A 19 -15.37 -26.50 17.85
N ILE A 20 -14.04 -26.62 17.80
CA ILE A 20 -13.15 -25.58 18.30
C ILE A 20 -13.25 -24.43 17.29
N GLN A 21 -14.17 -23.50 17.55
CA GLN A 21 -14.13 -22.19 16.91
C GLN A 21 -12.94 -21.42 17.49
N ASP A 22 -11.83 -21.40 16.75
CA ASP A 22 -10.72 -20.49 17.04
C ASP A 22 -11.24 -19.05 16.95
N ASN A 23 -11.54 -18.46 18.10
CA ASN A 23 -12.01 -17.08 18.24
C ASN A 23 -10.85 -16.08 18.14
N ASN A 24 -9.85 -16.39 17.33
CA ASN A 24 -8.66 -15.58 17.14
C ASN A 24 -8.95 -14.45 16.16
N ALA A 25 -8.30 -13.31 16.39
CA ALA A 25 -8.28 -12.20 15.46
C ALA A 25 -7.64 -12.69 14.15
N ILE A 26 -8.37 -12.58 13.04
CA ILE A 26 -7.89 -13.01 11.74
C ILE A 26 -8.15 -11.96 10.68
N ILE A 27 -7.32 -12.03 9.64
CA ILE A 27 -7.58 -11.44 8.33
C ILE A 27 -7.30 -12.49 7.27
N GLN A 28 -8.17 -12.58 6.27
CA GLN A 28 -8.06 -13.56 5.20
C GLN A 28 -8.73 -13.09 3.91
N GLY A 29 -8.35 -13.70 2.80
CA GLY A 29 -8.98 -13.49 1.49
C GLY A 29 -8.11 -14.06 0.37
N ASN A 30 -8.44 -13.72 -0.87
CA ASN A 30 -7.68 -14.16 -2.05
C ASN A 30 -6.98 -12.96 -2.69
N ALA A 31 -5.65 -12.98 -2.71
CA ALA A 31 -4.82 -12.12 -3.53
C ALA A 31 -4.61 -12.78 -4.90
N ASN A 32 -5.31 -12.30 -5.91
CA ASN A 32 -5.56 -13.00 -7.17
C ASN A 32 -6.15 -14.40 -6.89
N ASP A 33 -5.32 -15.45 -7.01
CA ASP A 33 -5.69 -16.84 -6.75
C ASP A 33 -4.98 -17.44 -5.51
N VAL A 34 -4.18 -16.65 -4.80
CA VAL A 34 -3.45 -17.07 -3.60
C VAL A 34 -4.28 -16.77 -2.36
N PHE A 35 -4.61 -17.82 -1.61
CA PHE A 35 -5.35 -17.66 -0.36
C PHE A 35 -4.41 -17.18 0.75
N LEU A 36 -4.73 -16.01 1.29
CA LEU A 36 -4.04 -15.40 2.43
C LEU A 36 -4.86 -15.61 3.69
N LYS A 37 -4.18 -15.99 4.77
CA LYS A 37 -4.74 -16.05 6.12
C LYS A 37 -3.65 -15.76 7.13
N GLY A 38 -3.87 -14.74 7.95
CA GLY A 38 -2.94 -14.31 8.98
C GLY A 38 -3.64 -13.81 10.24
N GLY A 39 -2.85 -13.58 11.29
CA GLY A 39 -3.28 -12.78 12.43
C GLY A 39 -3.44 -11.32 12.00
N ALA A 40 -4.25 -10.58 12.74
CA ALA A 40 -4.49 -9.17 12.45
C ALA A 40 -4.52 -8.32 13.71
N VAL A 41 -4.05 -7.08 13.59
CA VAL A 41 -4.15 -6.04 14.60
C VAL A 41 -4.53 -4.74 13.92
N ALA A 42 -5.36 -3.92 14.58
CA ALA A 42 -5.70 -2.59 14.11
C ALA A 42 -5.08 -1.54 15.04
N THR A 43 -4.44 -0.51 14.49
CA THR A 43 -3.92 0.63 15.26
C THR A 43 -4.79 1.84 15.00
N ARG A 44 -5.33 2.46 16.06
CA ARG A 44 -6.09 3.72 15.98
C ARG A 44 -5.22 4.89 16.42
N PHE A 45 -5.09 5.89 15.55
CA PHE A 45 -4.29 7.10 15.74
C PHE A 45 -5.12 8.27 16.31
N ASP A 46 -4.43 9.35 16.67
CA ASP A 46 -5.04 10.52 17.36
C ASP A 46 -6.03 11.30 16.46
N ASP A 47 -5.86 11.22 15.14
CA ASP A 47 -6.76 11.79 14.13
C ASP A 47 -8.02 10.96 13.87
N GLY A 48 -8.12 9.77 14.48
CA GLY A 48 -9.21 8.82 14.27
C GLY A 48 -8.95 7.78 13.18
N THR A 49 -7.86 7.91 12.43
CA THR A 49 -7.43 6.93 11.43
C THR A 49 -7.17 5.58 12.07
N VAL A 50 -7.55 4.52 11.37
CA VAL A 50 -7.38 3.13 11.78
C VAL A 50 -6.67 2.36 10.69
N VAL A 51 -5.55 1.73 11.06
CA VAL A 51 -4.74 0.90 10.16
C VAL A 51 -4.87 -0.54 10.60
N ILE A 52 -5.51 -1.37 9.78
CA ILE A 52 -5.63 -2.81 9.97
C ILE A 52 -4.43 -3.45 9.29
N ALA A 53 -3.51 -4.00 10.08
CA ALA A 53 -2.34 -4.72 9.61
C ALA A 53 -2.59 -6.23 9.71
N GLY A 54 -2.33 -6.92 8.60
CA GLY A 54 -2.41 -8.36 8.45
C GLY A 54 -1.16 -8.89 7.78
N ALA A 55 -0.54 -9.93 8.32
CA ALA A 55 0.67 -10.50 7.72
C ALA A 55 0.65 -12.03 7.73
N THR A 56 1.27 -12.61 6.70
CA THR A 56 1.79 -13.99 6.71
C THR A 56 3.30 -13.94 7.03
N ASP A 57 4.02 -15.06 6.89
CA ASP A 57 5.48 -15.09 7.11
C ASP A 57 6.27 -14.26 6.07
N SER A 58 5.66 -13.95 4.92
CA SER A 58 6.34 -13.25 3.81
C SER A 58 5.51 -12.17 3.12
N GLU A 59 4.23 -12.04 3.43
CA GLU A 59 3.34 -11.08 2.75
C GLU A 59 2.67 -10.18 3.78
N GLU A 60 2.45 -8.92 3.41
CA GLU A 60 1.88 -7.91 4.28
C GLU A 60 0.67 -7.25 3.60
N LEU A 61 -0.38 -7.02 4.38
CA LEU A 61 -1.59 -6.30 3.99
C LEU A 61 -1.89 -5.23 5.02
N ASN A 62 -1.89 -3.97 4.59
CA ASN A 62 -2.31 -2.83 5.38
C ASN A 62 -3.57 -2.24 4.77
N ILE A 63 -4.62 -2.05 5.58
CA ILE A 63 -5.85 -1.37 5.19
C ILE A 63 -6.03 -0.15 6.08
N THR A 64 -6.09 1.02 5.46
CA THR A 64 -6.23 2.31 6.12
C THR A 64 -7.67 2.80 5.98
N LEU A 65 -8.27 3.13 7.11
CA LEU A 65 -9.64 3.63 7.21
C LEU A 65 -9.66 4.90 8.04
N THR A 66 -10.48 5.86 7.65
CA THR A 66 -10.67 7.13 8.39
C THR A 66 -11.33 6.96 9.76
N SER A 67 -11.88 5.79 10.08
CA SER A 67 -12.51 5.50 11.37
C SER A 67 -12.71 4.00 11.61
N ALA A 68 -12.86 3.59 12.88
CA ALA A 68 -13.30 2.24 13.30
C ALA A 68 -14.83 2.10 13.46
N ALA A 69 -15.61 3.11 13.04
CA ALA A 69 -17.06 3.07 13.11
C ALA A 69 -17.65 2.07 12.10
N ILE A 70 -18.87 1.59 12.38
CA ILE A 70 -19.62 0.80 11.40
C ILE A 70 -19.90 1.66 10.18
N GLY A 71 -19.54 1.18 9.00
CA GLY A 71 -19.66 1.94 7.76
C GLY A 71 -18.95 1.31 6.58
N THR A 72 -19.08 1.97 5.43
CA THR A 72 -18.39 1.65 4.19
C THR A 72 -17.32 2.70 3.92
N TYR A 73 -16.12 2.24 3.58
CA TYR A 73 -14.93 3.04 3.35
C TYR A 73 -14.42 2.74 1.95
N THR A 74 -14.60 3.69 1.03
CA THR A 74 -14.22 3.52 -0.37
C THR A 74 -12.73 3.80 -0.57
N PHE A 75 -12.07 2.95 -1.37
CA PHE A 75 -10.68 3.10 -1.78
C PHE A 75 -10.59 3.66 -3.20
N GLY A 76 -9.46 4.29 -3.49
CA GLY A 76 -9.15 4.80 -4.82
C GLY A 76 -8.30 6.08 -4.75
N PRO A 77 -7.92 6.62 -5.92
CA PRO A 77 -7.07 7.79 -5.99
C PRO A 77 -7.71 9.00 -5.28
N GLY A 78 -6.96 9.59 -4.33
CA GLY A 78 -7.37 10.73 -3.53
C GLY A 78 -8.34 10.42 -2.38
N SER A 79 -8.61 9.14 -2.09
CA SER A 79 -9.34 8.73 -0.89
C SER A 79 -8.40 8.63 0.30
N SER A 80 -8.82 9.13 1.46
CA SER A 80 -8.13 8.89 2.75
C SER A 80 -8.32 7.47 3.29
N ASN A 81 -8.98 6.59 2.53
CA ASN A 81 -9.04 5.16 2.81
C ASN A 81 -8.35 4.41 1.67
N GLY A 82 -7.61 3.36 1.98
CA GLY A 82 -6.89 2.58 0.98
C GLY A 82 -6.39 1.26 1.52
N ALA A 83 -5.80 0.47 0.63
CA ALA A 83 -5.11 -0.76 0.97
C ALA A 83 -3.78 -0.85 0.22
N VAL A 84 -2.76 -1.34 0.92
CA VAL A 84 -1.45 -1.69 0.38
C VAL A 84 -1.19 -3.16 0.68
N TYR A 85 -0.81 -3.90 -0.35
CA TYR A 85 -0.36 -5.28 -0.22
C TYR A 85 1.07 -5.40 -0.73
N THR A 86 1.94 -6.01 0.06
CA THR A 86 3.33 -6.31 -0.32
C THR A 86 3.49 -7.82 -0.40
N ASP A 87 3.94 -8.32 -1.55
CA ASP A 87 4.13 -9.75 -1.77
C ASP A 87 5.47 -10.27 -1.22
N GLY A 88 5.67 -11.59 -1.29
CA GLY A 88 6.88 -12.25 -0.80
C GLY A 88 8.18 -11.90 -1.52
N SER A 89 8.12 -11.19 -2.65
CA SER A 89 9.28 -10.64 -3.35
C SER A 89 9.61 -9.20 -2.93
N GLY A 90 8.72 -8.55 -2.20
CA GLY A 90 8.82 -7.15 -1.79
C GLY A 90 8.09 -6.17 -2.72
N GLU A 91 7.48 -6.65 -3.80
CA GLU A 91 6.69 -5.80 -4.70
C GLU A 91 5.41 -5.32 -4.00
N SER A 92 5.08 -4.03 -4.18
CA SER A 92 3.97 -3.39 -3.46
C SER A 92 2.87 -2.93 -4.40
N TYR A 93 1.64 -3.26 -4.04
CA TYR A 93 0.43 -2.94 -4.78
C TYR A 93 -0.45 -2.03 -3.95
N SER A 94 -0.88 -0.89 -4.51
CA SER A 94 -1.72 0.08 -3.81
C SER A 94 -3.01 0.41 -4.53
N THR A 95 -4.08 0.60 -3.74
CA THR A 95 -5.36 1.16 -4.22
C THR A 95 -5.33 2.67 -4.37
N SER A 96 -4.33 3.37 -3.82
CA SER A 96 -4.17 4.81 -4.01
C SER A 96 -3.73 5.17 -5.43
N THR A 97 -3.26 4.19 -6.20
CA THR A 97 -2.86 4.38 -7.60
C THR A 97 -3.99 4.89 -8.49
N ALA A 98 -3.66 5.51 -9.61
CA ALA A 98 -4.64 6.08 -10.54
C ALA A 98 -5.71 5.09 -11.05
N LEU A 99 -5.41 3.79 -11.06
CA LEU A 99 -6.33 2.72 -11.47
C LEU A 99 -6.93 1.94 -10.29
N GLY A 100 -6.46 2.22 -9.07
CA GLY A 100 -6.88 1.54 -7.86
C GLY A 100 -8.33 1.85 -7.49
N ASN A 101 -9.01 0.85 -6.94
CA ASN A 101 -10.37 0.99 -6.43
C ASN A 101 -10.71 -0.11 -5.41
N GLY A 102 -11.76 0.08 -4.64
CA GLY A 102 -12.25 -0.95 -3.73
C GLY A 102 -13.06 -0.38 -2.58
N GLU A 103 -13.31 -1.22 -1.59
CA GLU A 103 -13.91 -0.80 -0.34
C GLU A 103 -13.59 -1.76 0.81
N ALA A 104 -13.66 -1.23 2.03
CA ALA A 104 -13.85 -2.00 3.24
C ALA A 104 -15.19 -1.65 3.90
N ILE A 105 -15.83 -2.64 4.50
CA ILE A 105 -17.07 -2.50 5.25
C ILE A 105 -16.81 -2.99 6.67
N ILE A 106 -16.88 -2.09 7.65
CA ILE A 106 -16.93 -2.46 9.06
C ILE A 106 -18.39 -2.79 9.39
N SER A 107 -18.70 -4.06 9.60
CA SER A 107 -20.04 -4.53 9.97
C SER A 107 -20.28 -4.61 11.47
N GLU A 108 -19.20 -4.71 12.25
CA GLU A 108 -19.24 -4.78 13.71
C GLU A 108 -18.09 -3.96 14.31
N SER A 109 -18.41 -3.16 15.32
CA SER A 109 -17.44 -2.42 16.13
C SER A 109 -17.83 -2.59 17.60
N ASN A 110 -17.10 -3.43 18.31
CA ASN A 110 -17.40 -3.81 19.68
C ASN A 110 -16.52 -3.01 20.65
N SER A 111 -17.13 -2.07 21.37
CA SER A 111 -16.44 -1.20 22.32
C SER A 111 -16.08 -1.88 23.65
N THR A 112 -16.71 -3.02 23.97
CA THR A 112 -16.41 -3.78 25.20
C THR A 112 -15.14 -4.59 25.03
N ASP A 113 -15.02 -5.29 23.90
CA ASP A 113 -13.86 -6.11 23.57
C ASP A 113 -12.79 -5.32 22.78
N ASN A 114 -13.13 -4.09 22.38
CA ASN A 114 -12.31 -3.20 21.56
C ASN A 114 -11.83 -3.86 20.26
N THR A 115 -12.78 -4.46 19.54
CA THR A 115 -12.54 -5.19 18.29
C THR A 115 -13.42 -4.67 17.15
N ILE A 116 -12.95 -4.85 15.91
CA ILE A 116 -13.72 -4.61 14.69
C ILE A 116 -13.79 -5.87 13.82
N SER A 117 -14.91 -6.05 13.12
CA SER A 117 -15.12 -7.11 12.14
C SER A 117 -15.79 -6.57 10.88
N GLY A 118 -15.49 -7.19 9.74
CA GLY A 118 -15.98 -6.72 8.46
C GLY A 118 -15.39 -7.44 7.26
N THR A 119 -15.62 -6.86 6.08
CA THR A 119 -15.21 -7.41 4.79
C THR A 119 -14.51 -6.36 3.95
N PHE A 120 -13.71 -6.78 2.97
CA PHE A 120 -13.07 -5.87 2.03
C PHE A 120 -12.84 -6.54 0.67
N THR A 121 -12.75 -5.71 -0.36
CA THR A 121 -12.33 -6.12 -1.72
C THR A 121 -11.73 -4.93 -2.43
N PHE A 122 -10.70 -5.15 -3.25
CA PHE A 122 -10.07 -4.07 -3.99
C PHE A 122 -9.30 -4.56 -5.22
N ASN A 123 -9.03 -3.62 -6.12
CA ASN A 123 -8.00 -3.74 -7.15
C ASN A 123 -6.89 -2.75 -6.82
N ALA A 124 -5.67 -3.26 -6.69
CA ALA A 124 -4.47 -2.50 -6.42
C ALA A 124 -3.48 -2.68 -7.56
N HIS A 125 -2.60 -1.71 -7.75
CA HIS A 125 -1.60 -1.74 -8.81
C HIS A 125 -0.23 -1.43 -8.25
N THR A 126 0.79 -1.97 -8.91
CA THR A 126 2.16 -1.47 -8.75
C THR A 126 2.20 0.01 -9.14
N PHE A 127 3.17 0.77 -8.62
CA PHE A 127 3.29 2.20 -8.92
C PHE A 127 3.45 2.50 -10.39
N ALA A 128 4.23 1.66 -11.08
CA ALA A 128 4.44 1.74 -12.51
C ALA A 128 3.19 1.35 -13.32
N LEU A 129 2.10 0.96 -12.66
CA LEU A 129 0.85 0.49 -13.26
C LEU A 129 1.04 -0.72 -14.20
N GLN A 130 2.16 -1.44 -14.05
CA GLN A 130 2.52 -2.57 -14.91
C GLN A 130 1.74 -3.82 -14.50
N ASP A 131 1.67 -4.07 -13.19
CA ASP A 131 0.97 -5.22 -12.63
C ASP A 131 -0.24 -4.81 -11.78
N THR A 132 -1.20 -5.72 -11.74
CA THR A 132 -2.47 -5.58 -11.03
C THR A 132 -2.66 -6.73 -10.03
N LEU A 133 -3.18 -6.38 -8.87
CA LEU A 133 -3.61 -7.30 -7.82
C LEU A 133 -5.11 -7.14 -7.58
N ASN A 134 -5.86 -8.21 -7.74
CA ASN A 134 -7.26 -8.30 -7.30
C ASN A 134 -7.32 -8.96 -5.92
N PHE A 135 -7.79 -8.23 -4.91
CA PHE A 135 -8.07 -8.81 -3.60
C PHE A 135 -9.58 -9.06 -3.45
N SER A 136 -9.95 -10.33 -3.34
CA SER A 136 -11.35 -10.75 -3.29
C SER A 136 -11.66 -11.56 -2.02
N ARG A 137 -12.95 -11.55 -1.63
CA ARG A 137 -13.47 -12.31 -0.47
C ARG A 137 -12.72 -11.99 0.83
N GLY A 138 -12.27 -10.74 0.99
CA GLY A 138 -11.55 -10.28 2.17
C GLY A 138 -12.45 -10.23 3.39
N VAL A 139 -11.95 -10.74 4.52
CA VAL A 139 -12.62 -10.72 5.82
C VAL A 139 -11.58 -10.36 6.89
N PHE A 140 -11.93 -9.43 7.78
CA PHE A 140 -11.25 -9.24 9.05
C PHE A 140 -12.25 -9.53 10.18
N PHE A 141 -11.86 -10.39 11.12
CA PHE A 141 -12.78 -10.87 12.17
C PHE A 141 -12.16 -10.69 13.54
N LYS A 142 -12.90 -9.99 14.42
CA LYS A 142 -12.51 -9.69 15.81
C LYS A 142 -11.08 -9.14 15.92
N VAL A 143 -10.73 -8.23 15.02
CA VAL A 143 -9.40 -7.61 15.01
C VAL A 143 -9.33 -6.63 16.19
N PRO A 144 -8.38 -6.80 17.13
CA PRO A 144 -8.21 -5.91 18.26
C PRO A 144 -7.71 -4.54 17.79
N VAL A 145 -8.32 -3.49 18.31
CA VAL A 145 -7.94 -2.10 18.03
C VAL A 145 -7.06 -1.58 19.16
N ILE A 146 -5.76 -1.42 18.94
CA ILE A 146 -4.84 -0.82 19.91
C ILE A 146 -4.68 0.69 19.65
N GLY A 147 -4.29 1.44 20.67
CA GLY A 147 -3.99 2.87 20.52
C GLY A 147 -2.59 3.08 19.96
N GLY A 148 -2.49 3.86 18.89
CA GLY A 148 -1.25 4.47 18.41
C GLY A 148 -1.04 5.84 19.07
N THR A 149 0.19 6.36 18.99
CA THR A 149 0.50 7.73 19.39
C THR A 149 0.89 8.52 18.15
N GLY A 150 0.37 9.75 18.00
CA GLY A 150 0.63 10.57 16.81
C GLY A 150 -0.44 10.42 15.73
N LEU A 151 -0.16 11.02 14.58
CA LEU A 151 -0.97 10.88 13.37
C LEU A 151 -0.56 9.59 12.65
N ALA A 152 -1.46 9.03 11.86
CA ALA A 152 -1.08 7.95 10.96
C ALA A 152 -0.11 8.48 9.90
N ASP A 153 1.08 7.90 9.78
CA ASP A 153 1.81 7.93 8.51
C ASP A 153 0.91 7.18 7.53
N ASP A 154 0.41 7.82 6.46
CA ASP A 154 -0.62 7.25 5.58
C ASP A 154 -0.15 5.92 4.95
N PRO A 155 -0.53 4.76 5.52
CA PRO A 155 -0.07 3.46 5.06
C PRO A 155 -1.00 2.91 3.97
N GLY A 156 -2.04 3.66 3.59
CA GLY A 156 -2.93 3.34 2.48
C GLY A 156 -2.38 3.82 1.14
N VAL A 157 -1.33 4.64 1.18
CA VAL A 157 -0.59 5.11 0.02
C VAL A 157 0.76 4.42 0.03
N ALA A 158 0.92 3.44 -0.85
CA ALA A 158 2.26 2.95 -1.08
C ALA A 158 3.09 4.12 -1.66
N GLN A 159 4.35 4.24 -1.24
CA GLN A 159 5.29 5.20 -1.80
C GLN A 159 6.44 4.45 -2.48
N GLY A 160 6.89 4.95 -3.63
CA GLY A 160 7.92 4.28 -4.40
C GLY A 160 8.41 5.11 -5.57
N MET A 161 9.60 4.76 -6.04
CA MET A 161 10.16 5.26 -7.29
C MET A 161 10.95 4.13 -7.93
N SER A 162 10.59 3.80 -9.16
CA SER A 162 11.25 2.79 -9.97
C SER A 162 11.63 3.37 -11.33
N ALA A 163 12.67 2.81 -11.96
CA ALA A 163 13.07 3.15 -13.31
C ALA A 163 14.01 2.12 -13.91
N THR A 164 14.35 2.30 -15.19
CA THR A 164 15.47 1.61 -15.85
C THR A 164 16.58 2.61 -16.16
N ILE A 165 17.76 2.46 -15.54
CA ILE A 165 18.93 3.31 -15.73
C ILE A 165 19.92 2.59 -16.66
N ASN A 166 20.14 3.12 -17.86
CA ASN A 166 21.02 2.53 -18.88
C ASN A 166 20.76 1.04 -19.14
N GLY A 167 19.48 0.63 -19.06
CA GLY A 167 19.05 -0.77 -19.24
C GLY A 167 19.09 -1.64 -17.97
N ALA A 168 19.52 -1.11 -16.82
CA ALA A 168 19.48 -1.81 -15.53
C ALA A 168 18.31 -1.32 -14.66
N ALA A 169 17.64 -2.24 -13.97
CA ALA A 169 16.55 -1.88 -13.05
C ALA A 169 17.08 -1.05 -11.86
N PHE A 170 16.31 -0.04 -11.49
CA PHE A 170 16.49 0.78 -10.31
C PHE A 170 15.19 0.78 -9.53
N GLU A 171 15.27 0.34 -8.28
CA GLU A 171 14.18 0.40 -7.31
C GLU A 171 14.70 1.20 -6.11
N ALA A 172 14.10 2.37 -5.87
CA ALA A 172 14.55 3.24 -4.79
C ALA A 172 14.28 2.57 -3.44
N VAL A 173 15.33 2.45 -2.62
CA VAL A 173 15.22 1.97 -1.23
C VAL A 173 14.63 3.04 -0.33
N THR A 174 14.95 4.30 -0.61
CA THR A 174 14.38 5.46 0.09
C THR A 174 13.74 6.38 -0.92
N VAL A 175 12.51 6.82 -0.62
CA VAL A 175 11.77 7.78 -1.43
C VAL A 175 11.21 8.86 -0.52
N GLU A 176 11.49 10.12 -0.84
CA GLU A 176 11.05 11.28 -0.07
C GLU A 176 10.46 12.34 -1.01
N GLY A 177 9.23 12.77 -0.72
CA GLY A 177 8.62 13.95 -1.32
C GLY A 177 8.67 15.15 -0.37
N GLN A 178 8.85 16.35 -0.90
CA GLN A 178 8.78 17.60 -0.13
C GLN A 178 8.11 18.73 -0.91
N ASN A 179 7.16 19.44 -0.28
CA ASN A 179 6.66 20.73 -0.75
C ASN A 179 7.52 21.89 -0.22
N ILE A 180 8.44 22.42 -1.03
CA ILE A 180 9.34 23.51 -0.62
C ILE A 180 9.25 24.67 -1.61
N THR A 181 8.88 25.84 -1.08
CA THR A 181 8.92 27.12 -1.81
C THR A 181 8.14 27.09 -3.15
N GLY A 182 6.98 26.43 -3.18
CA GLY A 182 6.15 26.36 -4.39
C GLY A 182 6.51 25.24 -5.34
N PHE A 183 7.47 24.38 -4.98
CA PHE A 183 7.88 23.22 -5.76
C PHE A 183 7.69 21.94 -4.96
N ILE A 184 7.33 20.88 -5.67
CA ILE A 184 7.47 19.51 -5.19
C ILE A 184 8.85 19.04 -5.59
N VAL A 185 9.59 18.49 -4.64
CA VAL A 185 10.87 17.81 -4.87
C VAL A 185 10.70 16.37 -4.45
N ILE A 186 11.00 15.43 -5.36
CA ILE A 186 10.95 13.99 -5.10
C ILE A 186 12.35 13.45 -5.24
N ASN A 187 12.85 12.74 -4.23
CA ASN A 187 14.13 12.07 -4.25
C ASN A 187 13.95 10.57 -4.04
N GLY A 188 14.40 9.77 -5.00
CA GLY A 188 14.58 8.33 -4.85
C GLY A 188 16.06 7.98 -4.80
N SER A 189 16.48 7.09 -3.90
CA SER A 189 17.87 6.59 -3.89
C SER A 189 18.00 5.12 -3.54
N GLU A 190 19.03 4.50 -4.13
CA GLU A 190 19.45 3.13 -3.90
C GLU A 190 20.98 3.07 -3.93
N GLY A 191 21.61 2.80 -2.78
CA GLY A 191 23.07 2.79 -2.67
C GLY A 191 23.71 4.13 -3.03
N THR A 192 24.49 4.17 -4.12
CA THR A 192 25.14 5.40 -4.62
C THR A 192 24.38 6.08 -5.76
N GLN A 193 23.25 5.50 -6.19
CA GLN A 193 22.40 6.02 -7.25
C GLN A 193 21.26 6.85 -6.66
N SER A 194 20.94 7.98 -7.29
CA SER A 194 19.74 8.75 -6.93
C SER A 194 19.07 9.41 -8.13
N ILE A 195 17.76 9.57 -8.06
CA ILE A 195 16.96 10.34 -9.01
C ILE A 195 16.25 11.44 -8.22
N SER A 196 16.38 12.68 -8.68
CA SER A 196 15.69 13.83 -8.12
C SER A 196 14.81 14.47 -9.18
N LEU A 197 13.53 14.65 -8.89
CA LEU A 197 12.56 15.36 -9.71
C LEU A 197 12.12 16.63 -8.99
N ARG A 198 12.00 17.74 -9.72
CA ARG A 198 11.51 19.01 -9.18
C ARG A 198 10.54 19.65 -10.17
N PHE A 199 9.36 20.03 -9.69
CA PHE A 199 8.32 20.66 -10.51
C PHE A 199 7.34 21.50 -9.66
N PRO A 200 6.54 22.42 -10.25
CA PRO A 200 5.62 23.26 -9.49
C PRO A 200 4.63 22.46 -8.63
N ASN A 201 4.33 22.95 -7.42
CA ASN A 201 3.46 22.22 -6.48
C ASN A 201 1.97 22.23 -6.83
N LEU A 202 1.56 23.12 -7.73
CA LEU A 202 0.21 23.16 -8.29
C LEU A 202 0.14 22.54 -9.69
N VAL A 203 1.09 21.65 -10.03
CA VAL A 203 1.08 20.93 -11.31
C VAL A 203 -0.18 20.08 -11.43
N GLY A 204 -0.87 20.16 -12.57
CA GLY A 204 -2.02 19.32 -12.87
C GLY A 204 -1.62 18.04 -13.60
N PRO A 205 -2.57 17.12 -13.84
CA PRO A 205 -2.33 15.98 -14.73
C PRO A 205 -1.96 16.44 -16.14
N GLY A 206 -0.98 15.78 -16.76
CA GLY A 206 -0.52 16.07 -18.11
C GLY A 206 0.95 15.73 -18.35
N ASP A 207 1.41 15.96 -19.59
CA ASP A 207 2.78 15.75 -20.01
C ASP A 207 3.57 17.06 -20.01
N TYR A 208 4.80 16.99 -19.50
CA TYR A 208 5.70 18.13 -19.29
C TYR A 208 7.12 17.77 -19.73
N ASP A 209 7.81 18.70 -20.38
CA ASP A 209 9.21 18.49 -20.76
C ASP A 209 10.13 18.64 -19.54
N LEU A 210 10.92 17.61 -19.25
CA LEU A 210 11.98 17.57 -18.23
C LEU A 210 13.32 17.90 -18.88
N ALA A 211 13.56 19.18 -19.17
CA ALA A 211 14.82 19.58 -19.78
C ALA A 211 15.39 20.86 -19.14
N LEU A 212 14.58 21.91 -19.00
CA LEU A 212 15.00 23.21 -18.45
C LEU A 212 13.78 24.00 -17.93
N GLY A 213 13.91 24.67 -16.78
CA GLY A 213 12.93 25.63 -16.26
C GLY A 213 12.35 25.24 -14.90
N GLU A 214 11.02 25.24 -14.78
CA GLU A 214 10.35 24.87 -13.52
C GLU A 214 10.29 23.35 -13.31
N PHE A 215 10.51 22.57 -14.37
CA PHE A 215 10.54 21.11 -14.40
C PHE A 215 11.97 20.64 -14.62
N GLU A 216 12.57 20.03 -13.60
CA GLU A 216 13.97 19.64 -13.57
C GLU A 216 14.09 18.19 -13.10
N ALA A 217 15.03 17.47 -13.67
CA ALA A 217 15.41 16.15 -13.21
C ALA A 217 16.93 16.02 -13.13
N THR A 218 17.41 15.30 -12.13
CA THR A 218 18.84 15.06 -11.90
C THR A 218 19.08 13.60 -11.57
N TYR A 219 20.10 13.01 -12.19
CA TYR A 219 20.61 11.69 -11.83
C TYR A 219 21.91 11.84 -11.03
N GLY A 220 21.98 11.22 -9.86
CA GLY A 220 23.15 11.16 -9.02
C GLY A 220 23.83 9.79 -9.10
N LEU A 221 25.15 9.79 -9.26
CA LEU A 221 25.98 8.58 -9.13
C LEU A 221 27.24 8.91 -8.34
N ASP A 222 27.51 8.12 -7.29
CA ASP A 222 28.69 8.27 -6.42
C ASP A 222 28.85 9.70 -5.85
N GLY A 223 27.72 10.34 -5.54
CA GLY A 223 27.67 11.70 -4.99
C GLY A 223 27.86 12.81 -6.02
N VAL A 224 27.96 12.49 -7.32
CA VAL A 224 28.01 13.46 -8.42
C VAL A 224 26.64 13.54 -9.07
N ALA A 225 26.09 14.75 -9.15
CA ALA A 225 24.79 15.03 -9.72
C ALA A 225 24.90 15.57 -11.15
N SER A 226 24.19 14.94 -12.08
CA SER A 226 24.13 15.33 -13.50
C SER A 226 22.68 15.66 -13.88
N ALA A 227 22.47 16.88 -14.40
CA ALA A 227 21.15 17.32 -14.84
C ALA A 227 20.71 16.59 -16.12
N ALA A 228 19.41 16.28 -16.21
CA ALA A 228 18.80 15.87 -17.47
C ALA A 228 18.84 17.03 -18.47
N THR A 229 19.08 16.71 -19.74
CA THR A 229 19.08 17.67 -20.85
C THR A 229 17.85 17.52 -21.74
N SER A 230 17.12 16.41 -21.59
CA SER A 230 15.86 16.12 -22.26
C SER A 230 15.06 15.08 -21.47
N GLY A 231 13.76 15.03 -21.71
CA GLY A 231 12.89 14.04 -21.08
C GLY A 231 11.45 14.50 -21.02
N THR A 232 10.58 13.61 -20.55
CA THR A 232 9.16 13.85 -20.33
C THR A 232 8.80 13.40 -18.92
N LEU A 233 8.03 14.23 -18.22
CA LEU A 233 7.29 13.92 -17.00
C LEU A 233 5.82 13.86 -17.33
N THR A 234 5.15 12.77 -17.02
CA THR A 234 3.70 12.68 -17.04
C THR A 234 3.21 12.70 -15.61
N ILE A 235 2.51 13.77 -15.21
CA ILE A 235 1.75 13.78 -13.97
C ILE A 235 0.43 13.06 -14.23
N ILE A 236 0.22 11.96 -13.52
CA ILE A 236 -1.02 11.19 -13.59
C ILE A 236 -2.05 11.79 -12.63
N SER A 237 -1.64 12.10 -11.41
CA SER A 237 -2.48 12.73 -10.40
C SER A 237 -1.65 13.54 -9.42
N ASN A 238 -2.15 14.70 -8.99
CA ASN A 238 -1.59 15.50 -7.91
C ASN A 238 -2.73 15.98 -6.99
N ASN A 239 -2.84 15.40 -5.80
CA ASN A 239 -3.84 15.79 -4.80
C ASN A 239 -3.21 16.72 -3.76
N THR A 240 -3.36 18.03 -3.96
CA THR A 240 -2.80 19.04 -3.05
C THR A 240 -3.48 19.08 -1.67
N GLY A 241 -4.59 18.35 -1.49
CA GLY A 241 -5.27 18.24 -0.19
C GLY A 241 -4.65 17.16 0.70
N THR A 242 -4.21 16.05 0.10
CA THR A 242 -3.57 14.93 0.83
C THR A 242 -2.05 14.91 0.68
N GLY A 243 -1.49 15.68 -0.26
CA GLY A 243 -0.06 15.67 -0.56
C GLY A 243 0.36 14.45 -1.38
N GLU A 244 -0.57 13.74 -2.04
CA GLU A 244 -0.26 12.57 -2.85
C GLU A 244 -0.03 12.95 -4.31
N ILE A 245 1.08 12.50 -4.90
CA ILE A 245 1.37 12.69 -6.32
C ILE A 245 1.87 11.42 -6.97
N GLN A 246 1.45 11.21 -8.21
CA GLN A 246 1.84 10.07 -9.04
C GLN A 246 2.20 10.55 -10.43
N GLY A 247 3.20 9.90 -11.01
CA GLY A 247 3.61 10.18 -12.37
C GLY A 247 4.59 9.17 -12.91
N THR A 248 4.84 9.32 -14.21
CA THR A 248 5.91 8.60 -14.92
C THR A 248 6.90 9.59 -15.47
N PHE A 249 8.12 9.13 -15.72
CA PHE A 249 9.16 9.96 -16.32
C PHE A 249 10.09 9.13 -17.20
N SER A 250 10.65 9.79 -18.21
CA SER A 250 11.82 9.31 -18.93
C SER A 250 12.72 10.50 -19.20
N ILE A 251 14.01 10.37 -18.91
CA ILE A 251 14.97 11.45 -18.99
C ILE A 251 16.29 10.96 -19.60
N ALA A 252 17.00 11.85 -20.27
CA ALA A 252 18.34 11.61 -20.74
C ALA A 252 19.22 12.81 -20.44
N GLY A 253 20.49 12.54 -20.14
CA GLY A 253 21.50 13.55 -19.87
C GLY A 253 22.87 13.08 -20.32
N ASP A 254 23.90 13.79 -19.88
CA ASP A 254 25.28 13.41 -20.20
C ASP A 254 25.66 12.11 -19.47
N GLY A 255 25.81 11.02 -20.23
CA GLY A 255 26.23 9.72 -19.71
C GLY A 255 25.13 8.87 -19.06
N PHE A 256 23.85 9.26 -19.17
CA PHE A 256 22.75 8.44 -18.67
C PHE A 256 21.48 8.55 -19.52
N GLU A 257 20.74 7.45 -19.58
CA GLU A 257 19.37 7.35 -20.07
C GLU A 257 18.55 6.66 -18.98
N ILE A 258 17.43 7.26 -18.59
CA ILE A 258 16.46 6.69 -17.66
C ILE A 258 15.12 6.55 -18.36
N THR A 259 14.65 5.32 -18.47
CA THR A 259 13.37 4.96 -19.10
C THR A 259 12.46 4.27 -18.11
N ASP A 260 11.18 4.16 -18.47
CA ASP A 260 10.15 3.44 -17.68
C ASP A 260 10.10 3.89 -16.22
N GLY A 261 10.41 5.18 -15.97
CA GLY A 261 10.39 5.76 -14.65
C GLY A 261 8.97 5.94 -14.16
N ALA A 262 8.72 5.57 -12.91
CA ALA A 262 7.45 5.77 -12.23
C ALA A 262 7.68 6.21 -10.79
N PHE A 263 6.77 7.02 -10.26
CA PHE A 263 6.76 7.38 -8.86
C PHE A 263 5.34 7.53 -8.33
N ALA A 264 5.19 7.22 -7.04
CA ALA A 264 4.06 7.62 -6.22
C ALA A 264 4.62 8.05 -4.85
N VAL A 265 4.33 9.27 -4.42
CA VAL A 265 4.87 9.80 -3.16
C VAL A 265 3.87 10.70 -2.45
N ILE A 266 4.08 10.83 -1.15
CA ILE A 266 3.52 11.86 -0.28
C ILE A 266 4.59 12.95 -0.11
N TYR A 267 4.19 14.23 -0.18
CA TYR A 267 5.12 15.37 -0.19
C TYR A 267 4.70 16.58 0.67
#